data_AF-A0A6G0WZJ9-F1
#
_entry.id   AF-A0A6G0WZJ9-F1
#
_cell.length_a   1.000
_cell.length_b   1.000
_cell.length_c   1.000
_cell.angle_alpha   90.00
_cell.angle_beta   90.00
_cell.angle_gamma   90.00
#
_symmetry.space_group_name_H-M   'P 1'
#
loop_
_entity.id
_entity.type
_entity.pdbx_description
1 polymer ?
#
loop_
_entity_poly.entity_id
_entity_poly.type
_entity_poly.pdbx_seq_one_letter_code
_entity_poly.pdbx_strand_id
1 'polypeptide(L)'
;MATAQQGTRYAYFVLVDEGRQRYMDTYPSRVVIAENADHVHFLRAVHAKSSNVMVGTHPSQLTLYANEKACRSRQTPLNKLLNGDDGEAQFKSCGTSKNNLLWIVVPSPIESKRQRTDPEVRSLDFSVKDFASKEIERGKCIKISGLNVLRSNQREKKEILMYCREDTMRLVDKLDEVNALDALHNSYYEDCRGVLIKGPRGVGKSITTWLWVCKQAASGKSVLWISVAIDSDPRLFRLTQESTRAIIFTDLRDISPYIIKATDDIVVIDGVTKEERHVQLENNVFNVQVVGKRYAISLASMSITRNDETHDQARVQRFTASPWSWEEYCEATNNSDFWSSIRPYLENQEFCNQDDEEHKYDDEDHKYDLVDQKYSYAGCSARWMFDYNVPQLIETIDMHFAQVGEVAAFFKGSMGEERSVALNYLACEQCQGKRFFTSKYIARLALDKAGNVLIREAYEIAKALNNPSMVGWIVEMDFIQQIKNSKGDVLRVNVMGSIEITTIAVNDYVRLDTNFLTKIALEQALDKWSDLQT
;
A
#
# COMPACT_ATOMS: atom_id res chain seq x y z
N MET A 1 -14.65 -40.41 1.30
CA MET A 1 -14.81 -39.75 2.60
C MET A 1 -14.01 -38.46 2.54
N ALA A 2 -14.70 -37.31 2.46
CA ALA A 2 -14.05 -36.00 2.46
C ALA A 2 -13.54 -35.71 3.88
N THR A 3 -12.23 -35.55 4.03
CA THR A 3 -11.61 -35.02 5.24
C THR A 3 -12.06 -33.57 5.40
N ALA A 4 -12.93 -33.31 6.36
CA ALA A 4 -13.28 -31.96 6.76
C ALA A 4 -11.99 -31.22 7.13
N GLN A 5 -11.72 -30.08 6.50
CA GLN A 5 -10.66 -29.18 6.92
C GLN A 5 -10.99 -28.72 8.35
N GLN A 6 -10.24 -29.27 9.30
CA GLN A 6 -10.34 -28.98 10.71
C GLN A 6 -9.83 -27.56 11.01
N GLY A 7 -10.64 -26.77 11.72
CA GLY A 7 -10.47 -25.32 11.86
C GLY A 7 -9.67 -24.90 13.10
N THR A 8 -8.77 -23.93 12.93
CA THR A 8 -8.02 -23.26 14.01
C THR A 8 -8.94 -22.61 15.05
N ARG A 9 -8.65 -22.80 16.35
CA ARG A 9 -9.40 -22.17 17.45
C ARG A 9 -8.73 -20.88 17.90
N TYR A 10 -9.52 -19.88 18.29
CA TYR A 10 -9.04 -18.59 18.79
C TYR A 10 -9.69 -18.23 20.12
N ALA A 11 -8.93 -17.56 20.99
CA ALA A 11 -9.46 -16.88 22.17
C ALA A 11 -9.16 -15.38 22.07
N TYR A 12 -10.21 -14.57 22.02
CA TYR A 12 -10.14 -13.12 21.91
C TYR A 12 -10.04 -12.45 23.28
N PHE A 13 -9.20 -11.42 23.39
CA PHE A 13 -9.01 -10.65 24.62
C PHE A 13 -8.85 -9.15 24.37
N VAL A 14 -9.06 -8.37 25.43
CA VAL A 14 -8.73 -6.95 25.50
C VAL A 14 -8.00 -6.65 26.81
N LEU A 15 -7.03 -5.74 26.75
CA LEU A 15 -6.30 -5.29 27.93
C LEU A 15 -6.97 -4.06 28.52
N VAL A 16 -7.12 -4.03 29.85
CA VAL A 16 -7.67 -2.88 30.58
C VAL A 16 -6.81 -2.53 31.77
N ASP A 17 -6.83 -1.26 32.16
CA ASP A 17 -6.15 -0.78 33.36
C ASP A 17 -6.90 -1.18 34.65
N GLU A 18 -6.34 -0.82 35.81
CA GLU A 18 -6.98 -1.05 37.11
C GLU A 18 -8.32 -0.30 37.28
N GLY A 19 -8.45 0.84 36.59
CA GLY A 19 -9.70 1.60 36.45
C GLY A 19 -10.72 0.94 35.54
N ARG A 20 -10.37 -0.19 34.90
CA ARG A 20 -11.16 -0.96 33.92
C ARG A 20 -11.48 -0.18 32.66
N GLN A 21 -10.71 0.86 32.40
CA GLN A 21 -10.69 1.49 31.10
C GLN A 21 -9.78 0.66 30.21
N ARG A 22 -10.20 0.46 28.97
CA ARG A 22 -9.35 -0.22 27.99
C ARG A 22 -8.07 0.60 27.85
N TYR A 23 -6.92 -0.07 27.81
CA TYR A 23 -5.69 0.62 27.43
C TYR A 23 -5.95 1.28 26.09
N MET A 24 -5.70 2.60 26.02
CA MET A 24 -5.71 3.32 24.75
C MET A 24 -4.90 2.49 23.76
N ASP A 25 -5.45 2.27 22.56
CA ASP A 25 -4.80 1.53 21.46
C ASP A 25 -4.82 0.00 21.54
N THR A 26 -5.48 -0.58 22.54
CA THR A 26 -5.67 -2.04 22.59
C THR A 26 -7.01 -2.44 21.93
N TYR A 27 -6.92 -2.98 20.72
CA TYR A 27 -8.04 -3.65 20.06
C TYR A 27 -8.21 -5.06 20.62
N PRO A 28 -9.42 -5.65 20.50
CA PRO A 28 -9.65 -7.08 20.59
C PRO A 28 -8.58 -7.89 19.85
N SER A 29 -7.59 -8.41 20.57
CA SER A 29 -6.56 -9.29 20.02
C SER A 29 -6.96 -10.74 20.22
N ARG A 30 -6.18 -11.67 19.69
CA ARG A 30 -6.47 -13.11 19.77
C ARG A 30 -5.22 -13.93 20.08
N VAL A 31 -5.37 -14.94 20.91
CA VAL A 31 -4.41 -16.04 21.08
C VAL A 31 -4.87 -17.21 20.22
N VAL A 32 -3.95 -17.78 19.45
CA VAL A 32 -4.21 -18.99 18.66
C VAL A 32 -4.11 -20.20 19.59
N ILE A 33 -5.12 -21.06 19.56
CA ILE A 33 -5.17 -22.30 20.33
C ILE A 33 -4.99 -23.44 19.34
N ALA A 34 -3.94 -24.25 19.55
CA ALA A 34 -3.73 -25.45 18.74
C ALA A 34 -4.91 -26.42 18.93
N GLU A 35 -5.30 -27.10 17.86
CA GLU A 35 -6.54 -27.88 17.83
C GLU A 35 -6.61 -28.96 18.92
N ASN A 36 -5.50 -29.65 19.13
CA ASN A 36 -5.36 -30.73 20.13
C ASN A 36 -4.87 -30.23 21.50
N ALA A 37 -4.77 -28.91 21.70
CA ALA A 37 -4.37 -28.37 22.99
C ALA A 37 -5.57 -28.38 23.94
N ASP A 38 -5.53 -29.28 24.92
CA ASP A 38 -6.47 -29.29 26.03
C ASP A 38 -6.24 -28.12 27.00
N HIS A 39 -5.02 -27.57 26.99
CA HIS A 39 -4.56 -26.50 27.89
C HIS A 39 -3.74 -25.45 27.13
N VAL A 40 -3.93 -24.18 27.47
CA VAL A 40 -3.11 -23.06 26.99
C VAL A 40 -2.73 -22.19 28.17
N HIS A 41 -1.43 -21.86 28.29
CA HIS A 41 -0.95 -20.82 29.22
C HIS A 41 -1.34 -19.45 28.69
N PHE A 42 -2.62 -19.13 28.77
CA PHE A 42 -3.21 -18.01 28.06
C PHE A 42 -2.67 -16.66 28.52
N LEU A 43 -2.50 -16.46 29.83
CA LEU A 43 -1.88 -15.23 30.35
C LEU A 43 -0.44 -15.06 29.85
N ARG A 44 0.31 -16.15 29.73
CA ARG A 44 1.67 -16.13 29.17
C ARG A 44 1.66 -15.83 27.67
N ALA A 45 0.71 -16.39 26.92
CA ALA A 45 0.53 -16.12 25.50
C ALA A 45 0.09 -14.68 25.24
N VAL A 46 -0.83 -14.15 26.04
CA VAL A 46 -1.23 -12.74 26.04
C VAL A 46 -0.02 -11.87 26.37
N HIS A 47 0.71 -12.20 27.44
CA HIS A 47 1.91 -11.46 27.84
C HIS A 47 2.96 -11.40 26.73
N ALA A 48 3.27 -12.53 26.10
CA ALA A 48 4.22 -12.57 24.98
C ALA A 48 3.74 -11.70 23.81
N LYS A 49 2.45 -11.75 23.49
CA LYS A 49 1.84 -11.03 22.37
C LYS A 49 1.68 -9.53 22.60
N SER A 50 1.59 -9.10 23.85
CA SER A 50 1.38 -7.70 24.24
C SER A 50 2.46 -7.21 25.20
N SER A 51 3.68 -7.73 25.03
CA SER A 51 4.86 -7.44 25.85
C SER A 51 5.25 -5.96 25.85
N ASN A 52 4.90 -5.24 24.78
CA ASN A 52 5.04 -3.79 24.66
C ASN A 52 4.18 -2.99 25.66
N VAL A 53 2.99 -3.51 26.01
CA VAL A 53 2.07 -2.91 27.00
C VAL A 53 2.39 -3.39 28.42
N MET A 54 2.87 -4.63 28.55
CA MET A 54 3.12 -5.30 29.85
C MET A 54 4.59 -5.26 30.30
N VAL A 55 5.33 -4.19 29.98
CA VAL A 55 6.75 -4.10 30.35
C VAL A 55 6.90 -4.10 31.88
N GLY A 56 7.58 -5.13 32.40
CA GLY A 56 7.79 -5.30 33.84
C GLY A 56 6.61 -5.93 34.59
N THR A 57 5.56 -6.34 33.89
CA THR A 57 4.45 -7.11 34.46
C THR A 57 4.71 -8.61 34.25
N HIS A 58 4.69 -9.41 35.30
CA HIS A 58 4.75 -10.86 35.16
C HIS A 58 3.35 -11.41 34.81
N PRO A 59 3.21 -12.47 33.97
CA PRO A 59 1.91 -13.04 33.61
C PRO A 59 1.00 -13.37 34.80
N SER A 60 1.57 -13.81 35.93
CA SER A 60 0.81 -14.12 37.16
C SER A 60 0.19 -12.90 37.84
N GLN A 61 0.62 -11.68 37.49
CA GLN A 61 0.06 -10.45 38.00
C GLN A 61 -1.22 -10.05 37.24
N LEU A 62 -1.47 -10.61 36.06
CA LEU A 62 -2.64 -10.31 35.25
C LEU A 62 -3.91 -10.89 35.88
N THR A 63 -5.02 -10.14 35.81
CA THR A 63 -6.32 -10.61 36.28
C THR A 63 -7.28 -10.81 35.12
N LEU A 64 -7.84 -12.01 34.96
CA LEU A 64 -8.67 -12.39 33.83
C LEU A 64 -10.15 -12.39 34.19
N TYR A 65 -10.99 -11.79 33.35
CA TYR A 65 -12.45 -11.80 33.47
C TYR A 65 -13.10 -12.35 32.19
N ALA A 66 -14.24 -13.03 32.36
CA ALA A 66 -14.93 -13.70 31.26
C ALA A 66 -15.51 -12.74 30.20
N ASN A 67 -15.88 -11.52 30.60
CA ASN A 67 -16.38 -10.45 29.74
C ASN A 67 -16.41 -9.10 30.47
N GLU A 68 -16.85 -8.06 29.76
CA GLU A 68 -16.98 -6.70 30.30
C GLU A 68 -17.90 -6.62 31.51
N LYS A 69 -19.07 -7.27 31.45
CA LYS A 69 -20.04 -7.27 32.54
C LYS A 69 -19.44 -7.89 33.80
N ALA A 70 -18.73 -9.01 33.67
CA ALA A 70 -18.02 -9.68 34.75
C ALA A 70 -16.93 -8.77 35.35
N CYS A 71 -16.14 -8.13 34.49
CA CYS A 71 -15.11 -7.17 34.91
C CYS A 71 -15.73 -6.00 35.70
N ARG A 72 -16.75 -5.33 35.14
CA ARG A 72 -17.41 -4.17 35.78
C ARG A 72 -18.12 -4.54 37.08
N SER A 73 -18.77 -5.70 37.14
CA SER A 73 -19.51 -6.16 38.31
C SER A 73 -18.64 -6.76 39.43
N ARG A 74 -17.30 -6.77 39.30
CA ARG A 74 -16.38 -7.36 40.29
C ARG A 74 -16.68 -8.84 40.56
N GLN A 75 -17.16 -9.56 39.54
CA GLN A 75 -17.28 -11.02 39.66
C GLN A 75 -15.90 -11.64 39.92
N THR A 76 -15.89 -12.79 40.57
CA THR A 76 -14.65 -13.54 40.83
C THR A 76 -13.87 -13.71 39.52
N PRO A 77 -12.59 -13.27 39.47
CA PRO A 77 -11.76 -13.43 38.29
C PRO A 77 -11.69 -14.89 37.86
N LEU A 78 -11.69 -15.12 36.54
CA LEU A 78 -11.67 -16.45 35.96
C LEU A 78 -10.39 -17.20 36.36
N ASN A 79 -9.24 -16.51 36.38
CA ASN A 79 -7.97 -17.12 36.78
C ASN A 79 -7.91 -17.50 38.27
N LYS A 80 -8.83 -17.02 39.13
CA LYS A 80 -8.96 -17.50 40.51
C LYS A 80 -9.88 -18.72 40.65
N LEU A 81 -10.68 -19.01 39.62
CA LEU A 81 -11.54 -20.19 39.56
C LEU A 81 -10.87 -21.36 38.84
N LEU A 82 -9.76 -21.08 38.16
CA LEU A 82 -8.96 -22.07 37.44
C LEU A 82 -7.86 -22.56 38.38
N ASN A 83 -7.79 -23.88 38.56
CA ASN A 83 -6.86 -24.52 39.49
C ASN A 83 -5.43 -24.48 38.94
N GLY A 84 -4.65 -23.46 39.29
CA GLY A 84 -3.21 -23.41 39.04
C GLY A 84 -2.62 -22.01 39.16
N ASP A 85 -1.49 -21.88 39.84
CA ASP A 85 -0.76 -20.62 40.07
C ASP A 85 -0.28 -19.93 38.77
N ASP A 86 -0.35 -20.63 37.63
CA ASP A 86 0.09 -20.17 36.30
C ASP A 86 -1.05 -19.85 35.32
N GLY A 87 -2.31 -19.88 35.77
CA GLY A 87 -3.47 -19.53 34.92
C GLY A 87 -3.74 -20.55 33.80
N GLU A 88 -3.48 -21.83 34.06
CA GLU A 88 -3.92 -22.92 33.17
C GLU A 88 -5.44 -22.91 33.07
N ALA A 89 -5.93 -22.59 31.88
CA ALA A 89 -7.35 -22.39 31.66
C ALA A 89 -7.86 -23.43 30.65
N GLN A 90 -8.81 -24.26 31.10
CA GLN A 90 -9.62 -25.07 30.18
C GLN A 90 -10.67 -24.16 29.52
N PHE A 91 -10.31 -23.48 28.43
CA PHE A 91 -11.23 -22.65 27.66
C PHE A 91 -12.13 -23.51 26.77
N LYS A 92 -13.13 -24.16 27.36
CA LYS A 92 -14.09 -24.95 26.57
C LYS A 92 -15.13 -24.08 25.84
N SER A 93 -15.32 -22.81 26.20
CA SER A 93 -16.31 -21.93 25.52
C SER A 93 -16.11 -20.40 25.59
N CYS A 94 -15.28 -19.87 26.49
CA CYS A 94 -15.09 -18.42 26.65
C CYS A 94 -14.09 -17.84 25.63
N GLY A 95 -14.32 -16.62 25.14
CA GLY A 95 -13.37 -15.96 24.23
C GLY A 95 -13.40 -16.43 22.79
N THR A 96 -14.28 -17.36 22.40
CA THR A 96 -14.28 -17.94 21.04
C THR A 96 -14.81 -17.01 19.96
N SER A 97 -15.44 -15.89 20.35
CA SER A 97 -15.93 -14.86 19.43
C SER A 97 -15.62 -13.46 19.96
N LYS A 98 -15.61 -12.47 19.07
CA LYS A 98 -15.48 -11.05 19.44
C LYS A 98 -16.57 -10.57 20.41
N ASN A 99 -17.72 -11.24 20.46
CA ASN A 99 -18.82 -10.88 21.38
C ASN A 99 -18.58 -11.41 22.80
N ASN A 100 -17.67 -12.38 22.96
CA ASN A 100 -17.33 -13.00 24.24
C ASN A 100 -15.89 -12.69 24.64
N LEU A 101 -15.42 -11.46 24.37
CA LEU A 101 -14.07 -11.00 24.68
C LEU A 101 -13.70 -11.21 26.15
N LEU A 102 -12.54 -11.81 26.38
CA LEU A 102 -11.94 -11.87 27.71
C LEU A 102 -11.34 -10.51 28.07
N TRP A 103 -11.55 -10.06 29.30
CA TRP A 103 -11.02 -8.79 29.79
C TRP A 103 -9.86 -9.06 30.74
N ILE A 104 -8.69 -8.53 30.42
CA ILE A 104 -7.47 -8.77 31.19
C ILE A 104 -7.07 -7.44 31.83
N VAL A 105 -7.22 -7.37 33.15
CA VAL A 105 -6.72 -6.24 33.94
C VAL A 105 -5.22 -6.42 34.10
N VAL A 106 -4.47 -5.47 33.57
CA VAL A 106 -3.04 -5.35 33.80
C VAL A 106 -2.88 -4.50 35.06
N PRO A 107 -2.31 -5.03 36.15
CA PRO A 107 -2.01 -4.21 37.31
C PRO A 107 -1.02 -3.14 36.90
N SER A 108 -1.29 -1.90 37.30
CA SER A 108 -0.64 -0.70 36.79
C SER A 108 0.89 -0.85 36.87
N PRO A 109 1.60 -1.06 35.76
CA PRO A 109 3.04 -1.19 35.80
C PRO A 109 3.64 0.20 35.69
N ILE A 110 3.98 0.85 36.80
CA ILE A 110 4.90 2.02 36.80
C ILE A 110 4.42 3.21 35.91
N GLU A 111 3.21 3.19 35.34
CA GLU A 111 2.70 4.29 34.51
C GLU A 111 2.47 5.55 35.35
N SER A 112 2.16 5.39 36.64
CA SER A 112 2.05 6.51 37.59
C SER A 112 3.39 7.16 37.97
N LYS A 113 4.53 6.57 37.59
CA LYS A 113 5.87 7.14 37.85
C LYS A 113 6.66 7.53 36.60
N ARG A 114 6.19 7.16 35.41
CA ARG A 114 6.75 7.74 34.18
C ARG A 114 6.10 9.10 33.96
N GLN A 115 6.84 10.16 34.27
CA GLN A 115 6.53 11.45 33.68
C GLN A 115 6.51 11.26 32.16
N ARG A 116 5.34 11.39 31.55
CA ARG A 116 5.25 11.55 30.09
C ARG A 116 6.15 12.72 29.75
N THR A 117 7.23 12.44 29.06
CA THR A 117 8.06 13.50 28.51
C THR A 117 7.27 14.09 27.36
N ASP A 118 6.99 15.39 27.41
CA ASP A 118 6.42 16.10 26.28
C ASP A 118 7.27 15.81 25.04
N PRO A 119 6.67 15.57 23.88
CA PRO A 119 7.42 15.29 22.67
C PRO A 119 8.31 16.48 22.33
N GLU A 120 9.52 16.20 21.83
CA GLU A 120 10.39 17.23 21.32
C GLU A 120 9.78 17.80 20.03
N VAL A 121 9.76 19.12 19.90
CA VAL A 121 9.21 19.80 18.72
C VAL A 121 10.32 20.54 18.01
N ARG A 122 10.55 20.22 16.73
CA ARG A 122 11.55 20.86 15.87
C ARG A 122 10.89 21.60 14.72
N SER A 123 11.33 22.82 14.43
CA SER A 123 10.87 23.55 13.24
C SER A 123 11.43 22.93 11.97
N LEU A 124 10.63 22.92 10.90
CA LEU A 124 11.07 22.51 9.57
C LEU A 124 11.46 23.73 8.73
N ASP A 125 12.36 23.55 7.76
CA ASP A 125 12.86 24.60 6.87
C ASP A 125 12.00 24.76 5.61
N PHE A 126 10.68 24.95 5.78
CA PHE A 126 9.77 25.38 4.70
C PHE A 126 8.49 26.03 5.24
N SER A 127 7.86 26.89 4.43
CA SER A 127 6.60 27.59 4.75
C SER A 127 5.44 27.02 3.93
N VAL A 128 4.26 26.89 4.54
CA VAL A 128 3.03 26.53 3.81
C VAL A 128 2.44 27.73 3.06
N LYS A 129 2.80 28.97 3.41
CA LYS A 129 2.22 30.18 2.80
C LYS A 129 2.41 30.21 1.27
N ASP A 130 3.52 29.65 0.80
CA ASP A 130 3.84 29.55 -0.63
C ASP A 130 2.89 28.65 -1.42
N PHE A 131 2.06 27.85 -0.74
CA PHE A 131 1.09 26.95 -1.38
C PHE A 131 -0.28 27.59 -1.61
N ALA A 132 -0.60 28.69 -0.93
CA ALA A 132 -1.90 29.35 -1.05
C ALA A 132 -2.22 29.70 -2.52
N SER A 133 -1.25 30.25 -3.25
CA SER A 133 -1.37 30.69 -4.64
C SER A 133 -1.15 29.60 -5.69
N LYS A 134 -0.78 28.37 -5.31
CA LYS A 134 -0.49 27.30 -6.29
C LYS A 134 -1.79 26.76 -6.88
N GLU A 135 -2.05 27.07 -8.15
CA GLU A 135 -3.17 26.49 -8.90
C GLU A 135 -2.85 25.04 -9.25
N ILE A 136 -3.80 24.15 -8.96
CA ILE A 136 -3.72 22.74 -9.35
C ILE A 136 -4.57 22.60 -10.60
N GLU A 137 -3.92 22.40 -11.75
CA GLU A 137 -4.60 22.25 -13.03
C GLU A 137 -3.94 21.15 -13.85
N ARG A 138 -4.75 20.41 -14.60
CA ARG A 138 -4.26 19.35 -15.49
C ARG A 138 -3.22 19.90 -16.48
N GLY A 139 -2.13 19.18 -16.65
CA GLY A 139 -1.04 19.55 -17.56
C GLY A 139 0.00 20.51 -16.96
N LYS A 140 -0.28 21.15 -15.81
CA LYS A 140 0.68 22.05 -15.15
C LYS A 140 1.66 21.28 -14.27
N CYS A 141 2.87 21.83 -14.14
CA CYS A 141 3.87 21.38 -13.18
C CYS A 141 3.96 22.35 -11.99
N ILE A 142 4.04 21.80 -10.78
CA ILE A 142 4.06 22.56 -9.54
C ILE A 142 5.31 22.19 -8.75
N LYS A 143 6.08 23.18 -8.31
CA LYS A 143 7.17 22.95 -7.36
C LYS A 143 6.60 22.66 -5.98
N ILE A 144 7.03 21.56 -5.37
CA ILE A 144 6.57 21.13 -4.06
C ILE A 144 7.79 21.06 -3.13
N SER A 145 7.73 21.84 -2.06
CA SER A 145 8.70 21.86 -0.97
C SER A 145 8.21 21.03 0.21
N GLY A 146 9.12 20.77 1.16
CA GLY A 146 8.79 20.05 2.39
C GLY A 146 8.61 18.53 2.21
N LEU A 147 8.97 17.97 1.05
CA LEU A 147 8.84 16.52 0.81
C LEU A 147 9.87 15.66 1.54
N ASN A 148 10.92 16.27 2.08
CA ASN A 148 11.82 15.65 3.06
C ASN A 148 11.06 15.12 4.29
N VAL A 149 9.86 15.65 4.55
CA VAL A 149 8.91 15.13 5.54
C VAL A 149 8.39 13.73 5.17
N LEU A 150 8.16 13.49 3.88
CA LEU A 150 7.55 12.26 3.38
C LEU A 150 8.55 11.10 3.21
N ARG A 151 9.84 11.40 3.01
CA ARG A 151 10.86 10.39 2.68
C ARG A 151 11.90 10.24 3.80
N SER A 152 12.40 9.03 4.02
CA SER A 152 13.36 8.72 5.09
C SER A 152 14.81 9.07 4.73
N ASN A 153 15.11 9.29 3.45
CA ASN A 153 16.48 9.47 2.99
C ASN A 153 16.86 10.96 2.95
N GLN A 154 17.80 11.34 3.82
CA GLN A 154 18.31 12.71 4.03
C GLN A 154 19.02 13.36 2.83
N ARG A 155 19.10 12.71 1.67
CA ARG A 155 19.86 13.20 0.50
C ARG A 155 19.04 13.95 -0.54
N GLU A 156 17.75 14.19 -0.32
CA GLU A 156 16.86 14.58 -1.40
C GLU A 156 16.55 16.09 -1.49
N LYS A 157 16.32 16.51 -2.73
CA LYS A 157 16.11 17.87 -3.22
C LYS A 157 15.12 18.65 -2.33
N LYS A 158 15.46 19.89 -1.99
CA LYS A 158 14.60 20.81 -1.21
C LYS A 158 13.22 21.02 -1.87
N GLU A 159 13.16 20.86 -3.19
CA GLU A 159 11.95 20.97 -4.00
C GLU A 159 11.90 19.89 -5.08
N ILE A 160 10.70 19.40 -5.39
CA ILE A 160 10.42 18.46 -6.49
C ILE A 160 9.34 19.08 -7.38
N LEU A 161 9.47 18.91 -8.70
CA LEU A 161 8.40 19.25 -9.63
C LEU A 161 7.39 18.11 -9.69
N MET A 162 6.10 18.42 -9.49
CA MET A 162 4.99 17.49 -9.64
C MET A 162 4.18 17.87 -10.88
N TYR A 163 4.01 16.93 -11.80
CA TYR A 163 3.06 17.07 -12.90
C TYR A 163 1.63 16.75 -12.43
N CYS A 164 0.68 17.61 -12.78
CA CYS A 164 -0.73 17.44 -12.43
C CYS A 164 -1.46 16.71 -13.56
N ARG A 165 -1.74 15.43 -13.38
CA ARG A 165 -2.50 14.62 -14.34
C ARG A 165 -3.99 14.58 -13.98
N GLU A 166 -4.80 13.92 -14.79
CA GLU A 166 -6.24 13.77 -14.55
C GLU A 166 -6.54 13.15 -13.16
N ASP A 167 -5.84 12.09 -12.77
CA ASP A 167 -6.01 11.45 -11.46
C ASP A 167 -5.64 12.37 -10.29
N THR A 168 -4.71 13.32 -10.50
CA THR A 168 -4.39 14.36 -9.51
C THR A 168 -5.61 15.24 -9.26
N MET A 169 -6.27 15.69 -10.33
CA MET A 169 -7.48 16.50 -10.26
C MET A 169 -8.59 15.76 -9.55
N ARG A 170 -8.87 14.52 -9.97
CA ARG A 170 -9.90 13.67 -9.35
C ARG A 170 -9.66 13.45 -7.86
N LEU A 171 -8.40 13.31 -7.44
CA LEU A 171 -8.06 13.16 -6.03
C LEU A 171 -8.29 14.47 -5.26
N VAL A 172 -7.85 15.61 -5.80
CA VAL A 172 -8.07 16.93 -5.18
C VAL A 172 -9.56 17.24 -5.06
N ASP A 173 -10.32 17.05 -6.14
CA ASP A 173 -11.78 17.24 -6.15
C ASP A 173 -12.45 16.36 -5.09
N LYS A 174 -11.97 15.11 -4.94
CA LYS A 174 -12.49 14.21 -3.92
C LYS A 174 -12.22 14.69 -2.50
N LEU A 175 -11.01 15.20 -2.26
CA LEU A 175 -10.64 15.75 -0.97
C LEU A 175 -11.43 17.03 -0.65
N ASP A 176 -11.64 17.90 -1.64
CA ASP A 176 -12.41 19.13 -1.51
C ASP A 176 -13.91 18.85 -1.29
N GLU A 177 -14.50 17.90 -2.04
CA GLU A 177 -15.89 17.46 -1.86
C GLU A 177 -16.14 17.06 -0.40
N VAL A 178 -15.29 16.19 0.15
CA VAL A 178 -15.48 15.69 1.51
C VAL A 178 -15.20 16.75 2.57
N ASN A 179 -14.18 17.60 2.36
CA ASN A 179 -13.89 18.71 3.25
C ASN A 179 -15.02 19.76 3.27
N ALA A 180 -15.67 20.02 2.13
CA ALA A 180 -16.79 20.95 2.01
C ALA A 180 -18.08 20.42 2.68
N LEU A 181 -18.32 19.11 2.64
CA LEU A 181 -19.48 18.49 3.30
C LEU A 181 -19.48 18.71 4.82
N ASP A 182 -18.33 18.86 5.47
CA ASP A 182 -18.24 19.18 6.90
C ASP A 182 -18.74 20.61 7.22
N ALA A 183 -18.56 21.55 6.28
CA ALA A 183 -18.97 22.94 6.42
C ALA A 183 -20.49 23.15 6.25
N LEU A 184 -21.15 22.33 5.44
CA LEU A 184 -22.58 22.45 5.07
C LEU A 184 -23.55 21.81 6.07
N HIS A 185 -23.18 21.78 7.35
CA HIS A 185 -23.80 21.05 8.45
C HIS A 185 -25.31 21.32 8.66
N ASN A 186 -26.17 20.78 7.80
CA ASN A 186 -27.62 20.74 7.91
C ASN A 186 -28.10 19.28 7.83
N SER A 187 -28.00 18.62 8.99
CA SER A 187 -28.79 17.52 9.58
C SER A 187 -29.31 16.32 8.77
N TYR A 188 -29.13 16.21 7.44
CA TYR A 188 -29.83 15.18 6.65
C TYR A 188 -28.95 14.20 5.87
N TYR A 189 -27.69 14.53 5.60
CA TYR A 189 -26.71 13.58 5.05
C TYR A 189 -25.79 13.09 6.16
N GLU A 190 -25.77 11.78 6.37
CA GLU A 190 -24.94 11.11 7.35
C GLU A 190 -23.45 11.49 7.16
N ASP A 191 -22.87 12.15 8.16
CA ASP A 191 -21.55 12.80 8.15
C ASP A 191 -20.44 11.92 7.55
N CYS A 192 -19.94 12.27 6.37
CA CYS A 192 -18.70 11.69 5.86
C CYS A 192 -17.52 12.18 6.71
N ARG A 193 -16.71 11.24 7.23
CA ARG A 193 -15.68 11.55 8.26
C ARG A 193 -14.25 11.54 7.75
N GLY A 194 -14.05 11.10 6.51
CA GLY A 194 -12.72 10.99 5.95
C GLY A 194 -12.67 10.30 4.60
N VAL A 195 -11.45 10.17 4.07
CA VAL A 195 -11.18 9.49 2.80
C VAL A 195 -10.06 8.45 2.99
N LEU A 196 -10.34 7.23 2.53
CA LEU A 196 -9.36 6.17 2.36
C LEU A 196 -8.89 6.13 0.91
N ILE A 197 -7.64 6.51 0.70
CA ILE A 197 -6.98 6.59 -0.61
C ILE A 197 -6.11 5.35 -0.77
N LYS A 198 -6.45 4.50 -1.74
CA LYS A 198 -5.67 3.33 -2.14
C LYS A 198 -5.05 3.54 -3.50
N GLY A 199 -4.02 2.78 -3.84
CA GLY A 199 -3.43 2.82 -5.18
C GLY A 199 -2.01 2.26 -5.17
N PRO A 200 -1.43 1.95 -6.34
CA PRO A 200 -0.11 1.34 -6.40
C PRO A 200 0.96 2.22 -5.77
N ARG A 201 2.09 1.61 -5.39
CA ARG A 201 3.22 2.39 -4.91
C ARG A 201 3.75 3.24 -6.06
N GLY A 202 4.09 4.50 -5.77
CA GLY A 202 4.70 5.38 -6.76
C GLY A 202 3.75 6.15 -7.68
N VAL A 203 2.42 6.00 -7.56
CA VAL A 203 1.46 6.70 -8.45
C VAL A 203 1.18 8.17 -8.10
N GLY A 204 1.66 8.66 -6.96
CA GLY A 204 1.52 10.07 -6.57
C GLY A 204 0.48 10.38 -5.49
N LYS A 205 -0.04 9.38 -4.76
CA LYS A 205 -0.98 9.57 -3.63
C LYS A 205 -0.47 10.58 -2.59
N SER A 206 0.72 10.31 -2.04
CA SER A 206 1.29 11.09 -0.94
C SER A 206 1.66 12.51 -1.38
N ILE A 207 2.23 12.68 -2.57
CA ILE A 207 2.62 14.01 -3.08
C ILE A 207 1.40 14.88 -3.41
N THR A 208 0.35 14.30 -3.99
CA THR A 208 -0.91 15.01 -4.27
C THR A 208 -1.62 15.42 -2.98
N THR A 209 -1.73 14.49 -2.03
CA THR A 209 -2.35 14.77 -0.73
C THR A 209 -1.53 15.79 0.05
N TRP A 210 -0.20 15.73 -0.03
CA TRP A 210 0.72 16.71 0.57
C TRP A 210 0.49 18.12 0.03
N LEU A 211 0.44 18.27 -1.29
CA LEU A 211 0.10 19.54 -1.94
C LEU A 211 -1.24 20.08 -1.42
N TRP A 212 -2.26 19.24 -1.39
CA TRP A 212 -3.58 19.60 -0.91
C TRP A 212 -3.56 20.05 0.55
N VAL A 213 -2.97 19.27 1.48
CA VAL A 213 -2.93 19.68 2.90
C VAL A 213 -2.09 20.92 3.15
N CYS A 214 -1.02 21.15 2.38
CA CYS A 214 -0.27 22.40 2.47
C CYS A 214 -1.14 23.60 2.07
N LYS A 215 -2.01 23.48 1.06
CA LYS A 215 -3.00 24.51 0.72
C LYS A 215 -3.99 24.75 1.85
N GLN A 216 -4.54 23.68 2.45
CA GLN A 216 -5.46 23.80 3.60
C GLN A 216 -4.78 24.48 4.79
N ALA A 217 -3.53 24.11 5.09
CA ALA A 217 -2.76 24.74 6.15
C ALA A 217 -2.50 26.22 5.87
N ALA A 218 -2.19 26.57 4.62
CA ALA A 218 -2.01 27.96 4.19
C ALA A 218 -3.30 28.80 4.32
N SER A 219 -4.47 28.19 4.17
CA SER A 219 -5.77 28.82 4.40
C SER A 219 -6.21 28.85 5.86
N GLY A 220 -5.33 28.48 6.80
CA GLY A 220 -5.57 28.60 8.24
C GLY A 220 -6.00 27.31 8.95
N LYS A 221 -6.12 26.18 8.23
CA LYS A 221 -6.38 24.89 8.88
C LYS A 221 -5.13 24.37 9.60
N SER A 222 -5.34 23.57 10.63
CA SER A 222 -4.30 22.80 11.30
C SER A 222 -4.28 21.37 10.77
N VAL A 223 -3.09 20.88 10.45
CA VAL A 223 -2.90 19.54 9.87
C VAL A 223 -1.90 18.76 10.71
N LEU A 224 -2.25 17.54 11.10
CA LEU A 224 -1.32 16.54 11.62
C LEU A 224 -1.06 15.47 10.55
N TRP A 225 0.16 15.38 10.06
CA TRP A 225 0.62 14.36 9.13
C TRP A 225 1.42 13.29 9.85
N ILE A 226 1.05 12.03 9.67
CA ILE A 226 1.67 10.86 10.27
C ILE A 226 2.26 10.02 9.14
N SER A 227 3.58 10.00 9.00
CA SER A 227 4.27 9.13 8.04
C SER A 227 4.64 7.83 8.72
N VAL A 228 4.14 6.70 8.22
CA VAL A 228 4.53 5.35 8.65
C VAL A 228 5.30 4.65 7.54
N ALA A 229 6.31 3.86 7.90
CA ALA A 229 6.99 2.95 6.97
C ALA A 229 7.35 1.66 7.69
N ILE A 230 7.40 0.55 6.94
CA ILE A 230 7.52 -0.82 7.46
C ILE A 230 8.73 -1.01 8.38
N ASP A 231 9.83 -0.30 8.13
CA ASP A 231 11.08 -0.46 8.88
C ASP A 231 11.49 0.83 9.60
N SER A 232 10.54 1.73 9.85
CA SER A 232 10.84 2.99 10.53
C SER A 232 9.75 3.39 11.50
N ASP A 233 10.15 4.09 12.55
CA ASP A 233 9.18 4.67 13.46
C ASP A 233 8.30 5.72 12.80
N PRO A 234 7.01 5.81 13.21
CA PRO A 234 6.11 6.84 12.74
C PRO A 234 6.69 8.22 13.00
N ARG A 235 6.64 9.07 11.97
CA ARG A 235 7.09 10.46 12.04
C ARG A 235 5.88 11.37 11.98
N LEU A 236 5.77 12.28 12.94
CA LEU A 236 4.63 13.17 13.06
C LEU A 236 5.05 14.58 12.69
N PHE A 237 4.21 15.25 11.92
CA PHE A 237 4.45 16.61 11.47
C PHE A 237 3.18 17.42 11.62
N ARG A 238 3.31 18.63 12.16
CA ARG A 238 2.20 19.56 12.31
C ARG A 238 2.39 20.75 11.40
N LEU A 239 1.39 21.02 10.57
CA LEU A 239 1.37 22.13 9.64
C LEU A 239 0.26 23.10 10.08
N THR A 240 0.62 24.36 10.21
CA THR A 240 -0.31 25.48 10.40
C THR A 240 0.13 26.61 9.47
N GLN A 241 -0.74 27.60 9.29
CA GLN A 241 -0.40 28.79 8.50
C GLN A 241 0.91 29.46 8.94
N GLU A 242 1.23 29.40 10.24
CA GLU A 242 2.39 30.08 10.83
C GLU A 242 3.60 29.19 11.07
N SER A 243 3.45 27.86 11.06
CA SER A 243 4.57 26.98 11.38
C SER A 243 4.46 25.58 10.80
N THR A 244 5.62 25.02 10.49
CA THR A 244 5.81 23.62 10.09
C THR A 244 6.74 22.97 11.10
N ARG A 245 6.28 21.90 11.75
CA ARG A 245 6.99 21.31 12.89
C ARG A 245 7.05 19.79 12.78
N ALA A 246 8.19 19.19 13.11
CA ALA A 246 8.31 17.77 13.41
C ALA A 246 8.07 17.55 14.91
N ILE A 247 7.33 16.48 15.23
CA ILE A 247 7.02 16.05 16.59
C ILE A 247 7.75 14.72 16.81
N ILE A 248 8.69 14.72 17.73
CA ILE A 248 9.60 13.61 17.98
C ILE A 248 9.28 13.01 19.34
N PHE A 249 8.96 11.73 19.34
CA PHE A 249 8.68 10.97 20.56
C PHE A 249 9.91 10.16 20.95
N THR A 250 10.26 10.20 22.23
CA THR A 250 11.25 9.30 22.83
C THR A 250 10.66 7.90 23.03
N ASP A 251 9.36 7.81 23.31
CA ASP A 251 8.61 6.57 23.47
C ASP A 251 7.47 6.48 22.46
N LEU A 252 7.52 5.46 21.61
CA LEU A 252 6.55 5.24 20.55
C LEU A 252 5.14 4.95 21.07
N ARG A 253 5.01 4.54 22.34
CA ARG A 253 3.71 4.32 23.00
C ARG A 253 2.94 5.62 23.21
N ASP A 254 3.61 6.77 23.25
CA ASP A 254 2.96 8.06 23.44
C ASP A 254 2.38 8.64 22.15
N ILE A 255 2.73 8.10 20.98
CA ILE A 255 2.23 8.54 19.67
C ILE A 255 0.72 8.35 19.57
N SER A 256 0.22 7.19 19.94
CA SER A 256 -1.18 6.86 19.75
C SER A 256 -2.12 7.67 20.66
N PRO A 257 -1.83 7.85 21.98
CA PRO A 257 -2.55 8.80 22.82
C PRO A 257 -2.48 10.24 22.29
N TYR A 258 -1.37 10.64 21.68
CA TYR A 258 -1.23 11.95 21.05
C TYR A 258 -2.18 12.12 19.86
N ILE A 259 -2.25 11.13 18.95
CA ILE A 259 -3.14 11.15 17.78
C ILE A 259 -4.61 11.21 18.20
N ILE A 260 -5.01 10.41 19.19
CA ILE A 260 -6.40 10.39 19.70
C ILE A 260 -6.79 11.78 20.22
N LYS A 261 -5.90 12.42 20.98
CA LYS A 261 -6.11 13.74 21.58
C LYS A 261 -5.86 14.92 20.64
N ALA A 262 -5.35 14.67 19.44
CA ALA A 262 -5.06 15.73 18.47
C ALA A 262 -6.35 16.50 18.12
N THR A 263 -6.27 17.82 18.19
CA THR A 263 -7.38 18.75 17.89
C THR A 263 -7.25 19.35 16.49
N ASP A 264 -6.35 18.83 15.67
CA ASP A 264 -6.11 19.32 14.32
C ASP A 264 -7.33 19.13 13.43
N ASP A 265 -7.61 20.11 12.57
CA ASP A 265 -8.73 20.08 11.63
C ASP A 265 -8.64 18.87 10.70
N ILE A 266 -7.42 18.54 10.26
CA ILE A 266 -7.13 17.48 9.31
C ILE A 266 -6.05 16.56 9.90
N VAL A 267 -6.28 15.25 9.86
CA VAL A 267 -5.28 14.25 10.26
C VAL A 267 -5.06 13.26 9.15
N VAL A 268 -3.82 13.17 8.69
CA VAL A 268 -3.40 12.28 7.60
C VAL A 268 -2.48 11.21 8.13
N ILE A 269 -2.70 9.96 7.72
CA ILE A 269 -1.73 8.88 7.87
C ILE A 269 -1.29 8.37 6.50
N ASP A 270 0.02 8.43 6.25
CA ASP A 270 0.64 8.06 4.98
C ASP A 270 1.51 6.82 5.12
N GLY A 271 1.40 5.91 4.15
CA GLY A 271 2.22 4.70 4.08
C GLY A 271 1.62 3.49 4.80
N VAL A 272 0.33 3.51 5.12
CA VAL A 272 -0.34 2.41 5.82
C VAL A 272 -0.13 1.09 5.08
N THR A 273 0.26 0.06 5.82
CA THR A 273 0.42 -1.33 5.34
C THR A 273 -0.48 -2.29 6.15
N LYS A 274 -0.36 -3.61 5.93
CA LYS A 274 -1.07 -4.61 6.72
C LYS A 274 -0.53 -4.81 8.14
N GLU A 275 0.58 -4.18 8.47
CA GLU A 275 1.20 -4.30 9.79
C GLU A 275 0.22 -3.83 10.88
N GLU A 276 0.09 -4.63 11.95
CA GLU A 276 -0.90 -4.39 13.00
C GLU A 276 -0.75 -2.99 13.62
N ARG A 277 0.49 -2.54 13.80
CA ARG A 277 0.80 -1.19 14.30
C ARG A 277 0.24 -0.08 13.39
N HIS A 278 0.35 -0.23 12.07
CA HIS A 278 -0.17 0.76 11.12
C HIS A 278 -1.70 0.77 11.11
N VAL A 279 -2.32 -0.41 11.18
CA VAL A 279 -3.78 -0.53 11.28
C VAL A 279 -4.30 0.12 12.56
N GLN A 280 -3.61 -0.08 13.69
CA GLN A 280 -3.95 0.56 14.97
C GLN A 280 -3.86 2.09 14.88
N LEU A 281 -2.76 2.63 14.36
CA LEU A 281 -2.58 4.07 14.19
C LEU A 281 -3.64 4.66 13.25
N GLU A 282 -3.96 3.98 12.15
CA GLU A 282 -4.97 4.45 11.22
C GLU A 282 -6.37 4.44 11.86
N ASN A 283 -6.72 3.39 12.63
CA ASN A 283 -7.97 3.39 13.36
C ASN A 283 -8.05 4.55 14.37
N ASN A 284 -6.93 4.96 14.97
CA ASN A 284 -6.87 6.13 15.86
C ASN A 284 -7.07 7.44 15.11
N VAL A 285 -6.59 7.55 13.87
CA VAL A 285 -6.87 8.69 12.99
C VAL A 285 -8.36 8.83 12.70
N PHE A 286 -9.06 7.70 12.51
CA PHE A 286 -10.52 7.67 12.31
C PHE A 286 -11.33 7.62 13.62
N ASN A 287 -10.69 7.60 14.79
CA ASN A 287 -11.38 7.52 16.09
C ASN A 287 -11.81 8.91 16.57
N VAL A 288 -12.97 9.36 16.09
CA VAL A 288 -13.50 10.73 16.32
C VAL A 288 -14.36 10.82 17.60
N GLN A 289 -14.55 9.74 18.37
CA GLN A 289 -15.44 9.77 19.55
C GLN A 289 -14.96 10.70 20.69
N VAL A 290 -13.73 11.23 20.62
CA VAL A 290 -13.10 11.99 21.72
C VAL A 290 -12.89 13.47 21.39
N VAL A 291 -12.81 13.88 20.11
CA VAL A 291 -12.37 15.25 19.76
C VAL A 291 -13.07 15.76 18.50
N GLY A 292 -14.10 16.61 18.69
CA GLY A 292 -14.62 17.57 17.70
C GLY A 292 -14.90 17.06 16.27
N LYS A 293 -15.04 18.01 15.34
CA LYS A 293 -15.09 17.75 13.89
C LYS A 293 -13.66 17.72 13.37
N ARG A 294 -13.20 16.57 12.91
CA ARG A 294 -11.87 16.37 12.32
C ARG A 294 -12.03 15.57 11.04
N TYR A 295 -11.31 15.98 10.00
CA TYR A 295 -11.27 15.30 8.71
C TYR A 295 -10.08 14.32 8.65
N ALA A 296 -10.38 13.04 8.50
CA ALA A 296 -9.38 11.98 8.50
C ALA A 296 -9.00 11.53 7.07
N ILE A 297 -7.71 11.35 6.80
CA ILE A 297 -7.22 10.83 5.52
C ILE A 297 -6.27 9.66 5.78
N SER A 298 -6.46 8.55 5.08
CA SER A 298 -5.51 7.44 5.07
C SER A 298 -5.00 7.18 3.66
N LEU A 299 -3.68 7.10 3.51
CA LEU A 299 -3.00 6.71 2.28
C LEU A 299 -2.44 5.30 2.44
N ALA A 300 -3.14 4.35 1.84
CA ALA A 300 -2.86 2.93 1.93
C ALA A 300 -2.29 2.38 0.62
N SER A 301 -1.43 1.38 0.74
CA SER A 301 -1.06 0.54 -0.40
C SER A 301 -2.22 -0.38 -0.81
N MET A 302 -2.29 -0.76 -2.09
CA MET A 302 -3.42 -1.59 -2.58
C MET A 302 -3.50 -2.97 -1.98
N SER A 303 -2.37 -3.55 -1.52
CA SER A 303 -2.42 -4.88 -0.92
C SER A 303 -3.34 -4.93 0.31
N ILE A 304 -3.65 -3.80 0.93
CA ILE A 304 -4.55 -3.72 2.08
C ILE A 304 -6.01 -3.93 1.65
N THR A 305 -6.45 -5.18 1.76
CA THR A 305 -7.86 -5.55 1.87
C THR A 305 -8.34 -5.24 3.29
N ARG A 306 -9.34 -4.38 3.43
CA ARG A 306 -10.02 -4.13 4.70
C ARG A 306 -11.36 -4.84 4.62
N ASN A 307 -11.81 -5.46 5.71
CA ASN A 307 -13.18 -5.97 5.78
C ASN A 307 -14.14 -4.77 5.65
N ASP A 308 -14.95 -4.77 4.60
CA ASP A 308 -15.83 -3.65 4.25
C ASP A 308 -16.75 -3.25 5.41
N GLU A 309 -17.18 -4.23 6.22
CA GLU A 309 -18.00 -4.01 7.42
C GLU A 309 -17.40 -3.02 8.43
N THR A 310 -16.07 -2.92 8.54
CA THR A 310 -15.42 -2.00 9.50
C THR A 310 -15.35 -0.55 9.03
N HIS A 311 -15.30 -0.32 7.72
CA HIS A 311 -15.23 1.03 7.13
C HIS A 311 -16.60 1.57 6.73
N ASP A 312 -17.52 0.68 6.34
CA ASP A 312 -18.91 1.06 6.05
C ASP A 312 -19.61 1.57 7.33
N GLN A 313 -19.20 1.10 8.51
CA GLN A 313 -19.61 1.67 9.81
C GLN A 313 -18.95 3.02 10.12
N ALA A 314 -17.83 3.36 9.48
CA ALA A 314 -17.01 4.55 9.78
C ALA A 314 -17.32 5.77 8.89
N ARG A 315 -18.24 5.67 7.92
CA ARG A 315 -18.61 6.75 6.98
C ARG A 315 -17.39 7.35 6.27
N VAL A 316 -16.51 6.48 5.78
CA VAL A 316 -15.26 6.84 5.10
C VAL A 316 -15.43 6.64 3.59
N GLN A 317 -15.19 7.69 2.81
CA GLN A 317 -15.22 7.60 1.35
C GLN A 317 -13.94 6.94 0.82
N ARG A 318 -14.03 6.26 -0.32
CA ARG A 318 -12.91 5.54 -0.92
C ARG A 318 -12.47 6.24 -2.20
N PHE A 319 -11.16 6.37 -2.38
CA PHE A 319 -10.54 6.79 -3.64
C PHE A 319 -9.49 5.77 -4.05
N THR A 320 -9.44 5.41 -5.33
CA THR A 320 -8.41 4.53 -5.87
C THR A 320 -7.62 5.31 -6.90
N ALA A 321 -6.38 5.64 -6.56
CA ALA A 321 -5.45 6.33 -7.44
C ALA A 321 -5.04 5.42 -8.60
N SER A 322 -5.17 5.96 -9.80
CA SER A 322 -4.95 5.22 -11.02
C SER A 322 -3.46 4.91 -11.20
N PRO A 323 -3.09 3.80 -11.86
CA PRO A 323 -1.73 3.61 -12.37
C PRO A 323 -1.34 4.72 -13.37
N TRP A 324 -0.05 4.98 -13.58
CA TRP A 324 0.40 5.86 -14.68
C TRP A 324 0.37 5.11 -16.02
N SER A 325 -0.12 5.78 -17.04
CA SER A 325 -0.10 5.34 -18.44
C SER A 325 1.15 5.86 -19.17
N TRP A 326 1.45 5.26 -20.32
CA TRP A 326 2.53 5.72 -21.18
C TRP A 326 2.23 7.14 -21.70
N GLU A 327 0.99 7.40 -22.10
CA GLU A 327 0.52 8.67 -22.60
C GLU A 327 0.70 9.78 -21.56
N GLU A 328 0.38 9.53 -20.29
CA GLU A 328 0.59 10.50 -19.21
C GLU A 328 2.08 10.81 -18.98
N TYR A 329 2.99 9.85 -19.17
CA TYR A 329 4.43 10.13 -19.10
C TYR A 329 4.87 11.02 -20.25
N CYS A 330 4.43 10.71 -21.47
CA CYS A 330 4.65 11.53 -22.66
C CYS A 330 4.14 12.97 -22.45
N GLU A 331 2.89 13.12 -22.00
CA GLU A 331 2.29 14.43 -21.67
C GLU A 331 3.11 15.18 -20.60
N ALA A 332 3.53 14.50 -19.53
CA ALA A 332 4.32 15.11 -18.46
C ALA A 332 5.67 15.62 -18.96
N THR A 333 6.33 14.84 -19.83
CA THR A 333 7.63 15.20 -20.38
C THR A 333 7.53 16.40 -21.33
N ASN A 334 6.36 16.72 -21.90
CA ASN A 334 6.15 17.92 -22.75
C ASN A 334 6.32 19.24 -22.02
N ASN A 335 6.32 19.25 -20.68
CA ASN A 335 6.73 20.41 -19.91
C ASN A 335 8.27 20.53 -19.85
N SER A 336 8.83 21.64 -20.36
CA SER A 336 10.29 21.85 -20.46
C SER A 336 11.02 21.83 -19.11
N ASP A 337 10.42 22.41 -18.08
CA ASP A 337 11.01 22.48 -16.73
C ASP A 337 11.00 21.09 -16.09
N PHE A 338 9.89 20.37 -16.24
CA PHE A 338 9.76 19.00 -15.78
C PHE A 338 10.76 18.09 -16.48
N TRP A 339 10.81 18.15 -17.82
CA TRP A 339 11.78 17.43 -18.64
C TRP A 339 13.21 17.65 -18.15
N SER A 340 13.63 18.91 -18.02
CA SER A 340 14.97 19.27 -17.56
C SER A 340 15.29 18.65 -16.18
N SER A 341 14.29 18.50 -15.32
CA SER A 341 14.46 17.92 -13.98
C SER A 341 14.55 16.40 -13.95
N ILE A 342 13.96 15.71 -14.94
CA ILE A 342 13.89 14.24 -15.00
C ILE A 342 14.82 13.62 -16.05
N ARG A 343 15.28 14.41 -17.03
CA ARG A 343 16.16 13.98 -18.13
C ARG A 343 17.36 13.15 -17.65
N PRO A 344 18.09 13.52 -16.58
CA PRO A 344 19.23 12.72 -16.09
C PRO A 344 18.87 11.31 -15.60
N TYR A 345 17.60 11.03 -15.32
CA TYR A 345 17.14 9.70 -14.93
C TYR A 345 16.65 8.88 -16.14
N LEU A 346 16.34 9.53 -17.26
CA LEU A 346 15.87 8.88 -18.49
C LEU A 346 17.04 8.54 -19.42
N GLU A 347 18.04 9.43 -19.51
CA GLU A 347 19.23 9.20 -20.31
C GLU A 347 20.12 8.11 -19.67
N ASN A 348 20.28 6.98 -20.36
CA ASN A 348 21.26 5.99 -19.98
C ASN A 348 22.66 6.48 -20.38
N GLN A 349 23.50 6.80 -19.39
CA GLN A 349 24.89 7.20 -19.64
C GLN A 349 25.71 6.15 -20.39
N GLU A 350 25.29 4.88 -20.41
CA GLU A 350 26.00 3.80 -21.10
C GLU A 350 25.68 3.66 -22.60
N PHE A 351 24.53 4.16 -23.06
CA PHE A 351 24.13 4.06 -24.49
C PHE A 351 24.50 5.30 -25.32
N CYS A 352 24.85 6.41 -24.68
CA CYS A 352 25.17 7.68 -25.35
C CYS A 352 26.66 7.83 -25.73
N ASN A 353 27.49 6.80 -25.58
CA ASN A 353 28.93 6.83 -25.89
C ASN A 353 29.27 6.33 -27.31
N GLN A 354 28.32 6.40 -28.26
CA GLN A 354 28.64 6.15 -29.67
C GLN A 354 28.66 7.50 -30.39
N ASP A 355 29.85 7.81 -30.92
CA ASP A 355 30.30 9.05 -31.56
C ASP A 355 29.55 9.41 -32.86
N ASP A 356 28.22 9.36 -32.87
CA ASP A 356 27.41 9.79 -34.02
C ASP A 356 26.97 11.25 -33.83
N GLU A 357 27.91 12.18 -34.03
CA GLU A 357 27.68 13.64 -34.03
C GLU A 357 26.72 14.14 -35.14
N GLU A 358 26.09 13.26 -35.93
CA GLU A 358 25.44 13.65 -37.20
C GLU A 358 23.93 13.39 -37.32
N HIS A 359 23.26 12.90 -36.27
CA HIS A 359 21.81 12.77 -36.29
C HIS A 359 21.14 13.71 -35.29
N LYS A 360 20.81 14.93 -35.78
CA LYS A 360 19.68 15.71 -35.28
C LYS A 360 18.41 14.89 -35.47
N TYR A 361 18.16 13.91 -34.60
CA TYR A 361 16.81 13.44 -34.38
C TYR A 361 15.95 14.65 -34.02
N ASP A 362 14.69 14.65 -34.44
CA ASP A 362 13.73 15.62 -33.91
C ASP A 362 13.74 15.45 -32.39
N ASP A 363 14.02 16.53 -31.65
CA ASP A 363 14.23 16.49 -30.19
C ASP A 363 13.00 15.87 -29.47
N GLU A 364 11.82 15.91 -30.11
CA GLU A 364 10.58 15.29 -29.64
C GLU A 364 10.55 13.77 -29.80
N ASP A 365 10.94 13.22 -30.96
CA ASP A 365 10.92 11.77 -31.20
C ASP A 365 11.89 11.03 -30.27
N HIS A 366 13.09 11.59 -30.10
CA HIS A 366 14.11 11.04 -29.21
C HIS A 366 13.61 10.93 -27.76
N LYS A 367 12.82 11.90 -27.32
CA LYS A 367 12.28 11.96 -25.97
C LYS A 367 11.20 10.90 -25.75
N TYR A 368 10.31 10.67 -26.71
CA TYR A 368 9.32 9.60 -26.62
C TYR A 368 9.99 8.22 -26.60
N ASP A 369 11.06 8.04 -27.37
CA ASP A 369 11.86 6.81 -27.35
C ASP A 369 12.47 6.54 -25.96
N LEU A 370 13.04 7.56 -25.31
CA LEU A 370 13.57 7.42 -23.95
C LEU A 370 12.48 7.04 -22.93
N VAL A 371 11.30 7.64 -23.05
CA VAL A 371 10.15 7.30 -22.21
C VAL A 371 9.68 5.87 -22.46
N ASP A 372 9.53 5.45 -23.71
CA ASP A 372 9.08 4.11 -24.09
C ASP A 372 10.06 3.02 -23.61
N GLN A 373 11.36 3.22 -23.86
CA GLN A 373 12.41 2.31 -23.40
C GLN A 373 12.35 2.12 -21.89
N LYS A 374 12.21 3.21 -21.12
CA LYS A 374 12.15 3.12 -19.66
C LYS A 374 10.79 2.62 -19.16
N TYR A 375 9.70 2.89 -19.88
CA TYR A 375 8.36 2.42 -19.53
C TYR A 375 8.30 0.89 -19.44
N SER A 376 9.06 0.19 -20.27
CA SER A 376 9.22 -1.27 -20.19
C SER A 376 9.71 -1.76 -18.81
N TYR A 377 10.48 -0.94 -18.08
CA TYR A 377 10.99 -1.25 -16.75
C TYR A 377 10.15 -0.61 -15.62
N ALA A 378 9.78 0.65 -15.77
CA ALA A 378 9.08 1.42 -14.74
C ALA A 378 7.56 1.18 -14.70
N GLY A 379 6.96 0.91 -15.86
CA GLY A 379 5.52 0.72 -16.07
C GLY A 379 4.67 1.72 -15.30
N CYS A 380 3.72 1.26 -14.47
CA CYS A 380 2.77 2.14 -13.76
C CYS A 380 3.35 3.03 -12.64
N SER A 381 4.65 2.93 -12.33
CA SER A 381 5.27 3.61 -11.18
C SER A 381 6.01 4.89 -11.59
N ALA A 382 5.40 6.07 -11.34
CA ALA A 382 6.05 7.35 -11.60
C ALA A 382 7.32 7.55 -10.77
N ARG A 383 7.39 6.97 -9.57
CA ARG A 383 8.62 6.95 -8.78
C ARG A 383 9.75 6.25 -9.54
N TRP A 384 9.49 5.11 -10.16
CA TRP A 384 10.50 4.40 -10.96
C TRP A 384 10.81 5.13 -12.27
N MET A 385 9.82 5.79 -12.86
CA MET A 385 10.02 6.57 -14.07
C MET A 385 10.87 7.83 -13.82
N PHE A 386 10.71 8.51 -12.69
CA PHE A 386 11.30 9.84 -12.49
C PHE A 386 12.41 9.92 -11.44
N ASP A 387 12.52 8.96 -10.50
CA ASP A 387 13.52 9.02 -9.42
C ASP A 387 14.69 8.03 -9.59
N TYR A 388 14.59 7.07 -10.52
CA TYR A 388 15.57 5.99 -10.71
C TYR A 388 16.08 6.02 -12.14
N ASN A 389 17.38 5.82 -12.35
CA ASN A 389 17.86 5.42 -13.69
C ASN A 389 17.60 3.92 -13.95
N VAL A 390 17.77 3.46 -15.20
CA VAL A 390 17.46 2.06 -15.55
C VAL A 390 18.27 1.05 -14.74
N PRO A 391 19.60 1.19 -14.54
CA PRO A 391 20.37 0.28 -13.70
C PRO A 391 19.86 0.19 -12.25
N GLN A 392 19.60 1.33 -11.61
CA GLN A 392 19.06 1.38 -10.24
C GLN A 392 17.67 0.74 -10.16
N LEU A 393 16.86 0.93 -11.19
CA LEU A 393 15.53 0.35 -11.28
C LEU A 393 15.59 -1.18 -11.40
N ILE A 394 16.46 -1.70 -12.27
CA ILE A 394 16.68 -3.14 -12.41
C ILE A 394 17.13 -3.74 -11.08
N GLU A 395 18.16 -3.17 -10.44
CA GLU A 395 18.65 -3.63 -9.14
C GLU A 395 17.54 -3.64 -8.07
N THR A 396 16.73 -2.58 -8.03
CA THR A 396 15.61 -2.46 -7.09
C THR A 396 14.54 -3.52 -7.36
N ILE A 397 14.18 -3.74 -8.63
CA ILE A 397 13.19 -4.74 -9.01
C ILE A 397 13.71 -6.13 -8.66
N ASP A 398 14.94 -6.47 -9.01
CA ASP A 398 15.55 -7.78 -8.75
C ASP A 398 15.62 -8.08 -7.25
N MET A 399 16.01 -7.09 -6.44
CA MET A 399 16.00 -7.21 -4.98
C MET A 399 14.60 -7.55 -4.44
N HIS A 400 13.56 -6.84 -4.88
CA HIS A 400 12.19 -7.13 -4.45
C HIS A 400 11.69 -8.46 -5.00
N PHE A 401 12.07 -8.81 -6.23
CA PHE A 401 11.67 -10.05 -6.88
C PHE A 401 12.31 -11.28 -6.23
N ALA A 402 13.56 -11.17 -5.76
CA ALA A 402 14.25 -12.22 -5.01
C ALA A 402 13.52 -12.57 -3.69
N GLN A 403 12.79 -11.62 -3.10
CA GLN A 403 11.98 -11.82 -1.90
C GLN A 403 10.64 -12.54 -2.20
N VAL A 404 10.24 -12.60 -3.47
CA VAL A 404 9.07 -13.36 -3.91
C VAL A 404 9.44 -14.83 -3.96
N GLY A 405 8.86 -15.63 -3.06
CA GLY A 405 8.99 -17.08 -3.09
C GLY A 405 8.29 -17.69 -4.31
N GLU A 406 7.12 -18.29 -4.11
CA GLU A 406 6.37 -18.93 -5.20
C GLU A 406 5.62 -17.89 -6.06
N VAL A 407 6.18 -17.55 -7.22
CA VAL A 407 5.62 -16.56 -8.16
C VAL A 407 4.19 -16.89 -8.60
N ALA A 408 3.81 -18.16 -8.72
CA ALA A 408 2.42 -18.52 -9.02
C ALA A 408 1.45 -18.13 -7.89
N ALA A 409 1.84 -18.33 -6.62
CA ALA A 409 1.06 -17.89 -5.47
C ALA A 409 0.99 -16.36 -5.34
N PHE A 410 2.02 -15.66 -5.83
CA PHE A 410 2.03 -14.19 -5.93
C PHE A 410 0.86 -13.69 -6.79
N PHE A 411 0.62 -14.33 -7.94
CA PHE A 411 -0.45 -13.96 -8.88
C PHE A 411 -1.85 -14.30 -8.38
N LYS A 412 -1.99 -15.47 -7.76
CA LYS A 412 -3.28 -15.93 -7.22
C LYS A 412 -3.73 -15.15 -5.98
N GLY A 413 -2.88 -14.25 -5.47
CA GLY A 413 -3.13 -13.54 -4.23
C GLY A 413 -3.16 -14.46 -3.02
N SER A 414 -2.70 -15.70 -3.16
CA SER A 414 -2.69 -16.74 -2.13
C SER A 414 -1.40 -16.77 -1.32
N MET A 415 -0.47 -15.82 -1.54
CA MET A 415 0.71 -15.68 -0.70
C MET A 415 0.36 -15.25 0.73
N GLY A 416 1.02 -15.91 1.70
CA GLY A 416 0.90 -15.61 3.13
C GLY A 416 1.32 -14.17 3.49
N GLU A 417 0.87 -13.73 4.67
CA GLU A 417 0.92 -12.33 5.16
C GLU A 417 2.34 -11.72 5.18
N GLU A 418 3.37 -12.53 5.42
CA GLU A 418 4.77 -12.12 5.61
C GLU A 418 5.46 -11.58 4.34
N ARG A 419 4.90 -11.79 3.14
CA ARG A 419 5.52 -11.36 1.86
C ARG A 419 4.87 -10.13 1.21
N SER A 420 4.01 -9.43 1.95
CA SER A 420 3.18 -8.32 1.45
C SER A 420 3.95 -7.08 0.96
N VAL A 421 5.21 -6.89 1.40
CA VAL A 421 6.00 -5.71 1.04
C VAL A 421 6.41 -5.75 -0.43
N ALA A 422 7.04 -6.84 -0.88
CA ALA A 422 7.46 -7.02 -2.26
C ALA A 422 6.26 -6.95 -3.23
N LEU A 423 5.09 -7.47 -2.81
CA LEU A 423 3.84 -7.36 -3.59
C LEU A 423 3.50 -5.91 -3.96
N ASN A 424 3.70 -4.97 -3.03
CA ASN A 424 3.35 -3.56 -3.24
C ASN A 424 4.23 -2.85 -4.28
N TYR A 425 5.39 -3.43 -4.61
CA TYR A 425 6.28 -2.90 -5.64
C TYR A 425 6.03 -3.59 -6.99
N LEU A 426 5.83 -4.91 -6.96
CA LEU A 426 5.86 -5.74 -8.16
C LEU A 426 4.51 -5.88 -8.86
N ALA A 427 3.41 -5.64 -8.14
CA ALA A 427 2.07 -5.71 -8.70
C ALA A 427 1.27 -4.41 -8.51
N CYS A 428 0.56 -4.03 -9.57
CA CYS A 428 -0.53 -3.09 -9.55
C CYS A 428 -1.87 -3.89 -9.40
N GLU A 429 -2.94 -3.28 -8.88
CA GLU A 429 -4.27 -3.89 -8.68
C GLU A 429 -5.27 -2.91 -9.25
N GLN A 430 -6.12 -3.37 -10.16
CA GLN A 430 -7.11 -2.55 -10.83
C GLN A 430 -8.41 -3.33 -10.88
N CYS A 431 -9.53 -2.65 -10.57
CA CYS A 431 -10.91 -3.15 -10.65
C CYS A 431 -11.15 -4.57 -10.07
N GLN A 432 -11.91 -4.66 -8.97
CA GLN A 432 -12.36 -5.94 -8.39
C GLN A 432 -11.24 -6.84 -7.83
N GLY A 433 -10.14 -6.27 -7.38
CA GLY A 433 -9.08 -7.03 -6.70
C GLY A 433 -8.14 -7.80 -7.63
N LYS A 434 -8.23 -7.59 -8.94
CA LYS A 434 -7.36 -8.24 -9.92
C LYS A 434 -6.00 -7.54 -9.99
N ARG A 435 -4.93 -8.33 -9.88
CA ARG A 435 -3.55 -7.84 -9.89
C ARG A 435 -2.90 -8.04 -11.25
N PHE A 436 -2.10 -7.07 -11.66
CA PHE A 436 -1.27 -7.13 -12.86
C PHE A 436 0.15 -6.65 -12.53
N PHE A 437 1.09 -6.92 -13.42
CA PHE A 437 2.49 -6.53 -13.23
C PHE A 437 2.68 -5.03 -13.26
N THR A 438 3.54 -4.50 -12.37
CA THR A 438 3.87 -3.08 -12.41
C THR A 438 4.53 -2.69 -13.74
N SER A 439 5.32 -3.58 -14.35
CA SER A 439 6.01 -3.34 -15.63
C SER A 439 6.25 -4.63 -16.43
N LYS A 440 6.60 -4.47 -17.72
CA LYS A 440 6.95 -5.56 -18.64
C LYS A 440 8.18 -6.35 -18.16
N TYR A 441 9.16 -5.67 -17.57
CA TYR A 441 10.34 -6.32 -17.02
C TYR A 441 10.00 -7.30 -15.89
N ILE A 442 9.15 -6.90 -14.93
CA ILE A 442 8.72 -7.79 -13.84
C ILE A 442 7.94 -8.99 -14.39
N ALA A 443 7.10 -8.76 -15.41
CA ALA A 443 6.39 -9.83 -16.07
C ALA A 443 7.34 -10.87 -16.68
N ARG A 444 8.41 -10.42 -17.35
CA ARG A 444 9.47 -11.31 -17.87
C ARG A 444 10.17 -12.10 -16.76
N LEU A 445 10.58 -11.46 -15.66
CA LEU A 445 11.19 -12.15 -14.51
C LEU A 445 10.27 -13.23 -13.93
N ALA A 446 8.98 -12.92 -13.82
CA ALA A 446 7.99 -13.85 -13.32
C ALA A 446 7.82 -15.07 -14.23
N LEU A 447 7.85 -14.87 -15.53
CA LEU A 447 7.78 -15.96 -16.51
C LEU A 447 9.00 -16.85 -16.49
N ASP A 448 10.19 -16.25 -16.44
CA ASP A 448 11.43 -17.01 -16.36
C ASP A 448 11.47 -17.92 -15.13
N LYS A 449 10.80 -17.53 -14.05
CA LYS A 449 10.71 -18.31 -12.81
C LYS A 449 9.52 -19.28 -12.75
N ALA A 450 8.38 -18.97 -13.37
CA ALA A 450 7.13 -19.74 -13.22
C ALA A 450 6.67 -20.50 -14.48
N GLY A 451 7.24 -20.20 -15.65
CA GLY A 451 6.95 -20.83 -16.93
C GLY A 451 5.48 -20.77 -17.36
N ASN A 452 5.02 -21.81 -18.05
CA ASN A 452 3.70 -21.88 -18.71
C ASN A 452 2.50 -21.72 -17.77
N VAL A 453 2.64 -22.05 -16.48
CA VAL A 453 1.56 -21.91 -15.50
C VAL A 453 1.15 -20.44 -15.36
N LEU A 454 2.14 -19.54 -15.35
CA LEU A 454 1.90 -18.11 -15.20
C LEU A 454 1.29 -17.47 -16.44
N ILE A 455 1.68 -17.92 -17.64
CA ILE A 455 1.14 -17.41 -18.92
C ILE A 455 -0.38 -17.56 -18.96
N ARG A 456 -0.89 -18.74 -18.59
CA ARG A 456 -2.33 -19.00 -18.58
C ARG A 456 -3.08 -18.08 -17.60
N GLU A 457 -2.54 -17.93 -16.38
CA GLU A 457 -3.15 -17.04 -15.38
C GLU A 457 -3.10 -15.57 -15.83
N ALA A 458 -2.03 -15.15 -16.52
CA ALA A 458 -1.90 -13.81 -17.04
C ALA A 458 -2.94 -13.51 -18.14
N TYR A 459 -3.23 -14.44 -19.04
CA TYR A 459 -4.31 -14.29 -20.04
C TYR A 459 -5.68 -14.12 -19.39
N GLU A 460 -6.00 -14.91 -18.36
CA GLU A 460 -7.26 -14.78 -17.61
C GLU A 460 -7.38 -13.41 -16.93
N ILE A 461 -6.28 -12.90 -16.36
CA ILE A 461 -6.23 -11.57 -15.77
C ILE A 461 -6.43 -10.49 -16.82
N ALA A 462 -5.72 -10.56 -17.95
CA ALA A 462 -5.82 -9.57 -19.02
C ALA A 462 -7.24 -9.52 -19.62
N LYS A 463 -7.88 -10.68 -19.77
CA LYS A 463 -9.29 -10.80 -20.16
C LYS A 463 -10.22 -10.17 -19.12
N ALA A 464 -10.03 -10.46 -17.84
CA ALA A 464 -10.83 -9.89 -16.77
C ALA A 464 -10.68 -8.36 -16.65
N LEU A 465 -9.50 -7.83 -16.94
CA LEU A 465 -9.21 -6.40 -16.92
C LEU A 465 -9.62 -5.67 -18.21
N ASN A 466 -10.00 -6.40 -19.27
CA ASN A 466 -10.23 -5.86 -20.60
C ASN A 466 -9.09 -4.94 -21.07
N ASN A 467 -7.84 -5.42 -20.96
CA ASN A 467 -6.62 -4.64 -21.24
C ASN A 467 -5.88 -5.22 -22.47
N PRO A 468 -6.07 -4.66 -23.68
CA PRO A 468 -5.44 -5.15 -24.91
C PRO A 468 -3.91 -5.09 -24.88
N SER A 469 -3.32 -4.05 -24.28
CA SER A 469 -1.86 -3.89 -24.19
C SER A 469 -1.24 -5.00 -23.35
N MET A 470 -1.90 -5.39 -22.25
CA MET A 470 -1.47 -6.51 -21.43
C MET A 470 -1.55 -7.84 -22.20
N VAL A 471 -2.60 -8.04 -23.01
CA VAL A 471 -2.68 -9.23 -23.89
C VAL A 471 -1.48 -9.28 -24.84
N GLY A 472 -1.12 -8.16 -25.47
CA GLY A 472 0.06 -8.08 -26.35
C GLY A 472 1.36 -8.50 -25.64
N TRP A 473 1.58 -8.04 -24.41
CA TRP A 473 2.74 -8.46 -23.61
C TRP A 473 2.73 -9.95 -23.31
N ILE A 474 1.58 -10.51 -22.92
CA ILE A 474 1.45 -11.93 -22.59
C ILE A 474 1.66 -12.80 -23.84
N VAL A 475 1.21 -12.37 -25.01
CA VAL A 475 1.47 -13.06 -26.29
C VAL A 475 2.96 -13.10 -26.60
N GLU A 476 3.66 -11.96 -26.51
CA GLU A 476 5.12 -11.91 -26.70
C GLU A 476 5.83 -12.86 -25.73
N MET A 477 5.40 -12.84 -24.48
CA MET A 477 5.93 -13.67 -23.41
C MET A 477 5.70 -15.17 -23.63
N ASP A 478 4.50 -15.57 -24.02
CA ASP A 478 4.13 -16.94 -24.36
C ASP A 478 5.00 -17.44 -25.52
N PHE A 479 5.14 -16.63 -26.56
CA PHE A 479 5.98 -16.93 -27.70
C PHE A 479 7.46 -17.12 -27.32
N ILE A 480 8.03 -16.21 -26.51
CA ILE A 480 9.41 -16.36 -26.00
C ILE A 480 9.57 -17.64 -25.18
N GLN A 481 8.60 -17.97 -24.33
CA GLN A 481 8.64 -19.19 -23.52
C GLN A 481 8.55 -20.46 -24.39
N GLN A 482 7.75 -20.44 -25.45
CA GLN A 482 7.66 -21.53 -26.43
C GLN A 482 8.99 -21.71 -27.17
N ILE A 483 9.69 -20.61 -27.52
CA ILE A 483 11.06 -20.67 -28.05
C ILE A 483 12.01 -21.33 -27.05
N LYS A 484 12.05 -20.85 -25.80
CA LYS A 484 12.92 -21.40 -24.75
C LYS A 484 12.69 -22.89 -24.49
N ASN A 485 11.45 -23.36 -24.63
CA ASN A 485 11.06 -24.75 -24.42
C ASN A 485 11.20 -25.64 -25.66
N SER A 486 11.43 -25.06 -26.83
CA SER A 486 11.60 -25.83 -28.06
C SER A 486 12.88 -26.69 -28.01
N LYS A 487 12.79 -27.90 -28.56
CA LYS A 487 13.92 -28.83 -28.70
C LYS A 487 14.03 -29.24 -30.16
N GLY A 488 15.22 -29.09 -30.74
CA GLY A 488 15.49 -29.36 -32.16
C GLY A 488 15.18 -28.19 -33.09
N ASP A 489 15.29 -28.41 -34.40
CA ASP A 489 15.22 -27.36 -35.44
C ASP A 489 13.79 -26.93 -35.79
N VAL A 490 12.83 -27.17 -34.90
CA VAL A 490 11.40 -26.98 -35.18
C VAL A 490 10.70 -26.38 -33.97
N LEU A 491 10.30 -25.12 -34.10
CA LEU A 491 9.44 -24.43 -33.15
C LEU A 491 7.97 -24.75 -33.46
N ARG A 492 7.32 -25.49 -32.57
CA ARG A 492 5.88 -25.71 -32.62
C ARG A 492 5.21 -24.63 -31.78
N VAL A 493 4.64 -23.63 -32.45
CA VAL A 493 3.89 -22.56 -31.80
C VAL A 493 2.48 -23.06 -31.52
N ASN A 494 2.15 -23.19 -30.24
CA ASN A 494 0.82 -23.54 -29.78
C ASN A 494 0.11 -22.27 -29.33
N VAL A 495 -0.91 -21.86 -30.06
CA VAL A 495 -1.71 -20.67 -29.72
C VAL A 495 -2.78 -21.09 -28.75
N MET A 496 -2.76 -20.54 -27.53
CA MET A 496 -3.74 -20.89 -26.50
C MET A 496 -5.18 -20.61 -27.00
N GLY A 497 -5.96 -21.68 -27.19
CA GLY A 497 -7.34 -21.64 -27.72
C GLY A 497 -7.49 -22.06 -29.19
N SER A 498 -6.40 -22.31 -29.92
CA SER A 498 -6.45 -22.88 -31.28
C SER A 498 -6.12 -24.38 -31.27
N ILE A 499 -6.73 -25.13 -32.19
CA ILE A 499 -6.40 -26.54 -32.47
C ILE A 499 -5.21 -26.61 -33.43
N GLU A 500 -4.89 -25.52 -34.12
CA GLU A 500 -3.82 -25.46 -35.12
C GLU A 500 -2.45 -25.23 -34.47
N ILE A 501 -1.51 -26.11 -34.78
CA ILE A 501 -0.12 -26.00 -34.38
C ILE A 501 0.67 -25.47 -35.57
N THR A 502 1.09 -24.21 -35.51
CA THR A 502 1.97 -23.64 -36.53
C THR A 502 3.39 -24.13 -36.28
N THR A 503 3.99 -24.77 -37.28
CA THR A 503 5.32 -25.33 -37.20
C THR A 503 6.30 -24.44 -37.95
N ILE A 504 7.27 -23.86 -37.26
CA ILE A 504 8.30 -22.97 -37.81
C ILE A 504 9.63 -23.72 -37.78
N ALA A 505 10.25 -23.93 -38.95
CA ALA A 505 11.61 -24.48 -39.03
C ALA A 505 12.62 -23.42 -38.55
N VAL A 506 13.49 -23.80 -37.62
CA VAL A 506 14.51 -22.95 -37.00
C VAL A 506 15.88 -23.46 -37.43
N ASN A 507 16.37 -22.99 -38.59
CA ASN A 507 17.73 -23.27 -39.05
C ASN A 507 18.65 -22.12 -38.60
N ASP A 508 19.45 -22.37 -37.57
CA ASP A 508 20.58 -21.59 -37.03
C ASP A 508 20.32 -20.14 -36.55
N TYR A 509 19.31 -19.43 -37.06
CA TYR A 509 18.86 -18.13 -36.57
C TYR A 509 17.34 -18.04 -36.70
N VAL A 510 16.63 -17.68 -35.63
CA VAL A 510 15.22 -17.28 -35.73
C VAL A 510 15.19 -15.85 -36.30
N ARG A 511 15.27 -15.70 -37.62
CA ARG A 511 14.94 -14.44 -38.30
C ARG A 511 13.42 -14.37 -38.39
N LEU A 512 12.79 -13.80 -37.37
CA LEU A 512 11.37 -13.49 -37.42
C LEU A 512 11.21 -12.29 -38.34
N ASP A 513 10.63 -12.51 -39.52
CA ASP A 513 10.11 -11.40 -40.31
C ASP A 513 9.01 -10.75 -39.47
N THR A 514 9.27 -9.53 -39.00
CA THR A 514 8.32 -8.75 -38.20
C THR A 514 7.01 -8.56 -38.94
N ASN A 515 7.00 -8.55 -40.28
CA ASN A 515 5.77 -8.47 -41.06
C ASN A 515 4.92 -9.74 -40.94
N PHE A 516 5.54 -10.91 -40.79
CA PHE A 516 4.83 -12.18 -40.67
C PHE A 516 4.21 -12.36 -39.28
N LEU A 517 4.93 -12.03 -38.21
CA LEU A 517 4.37 -12.04 -36.84
C LEU A 517 3.31 -10.97 -36.66
N THR A 518 3.52 -9.76 -37.21
CA THR A 518 2.54 -8.68 -37.14
C THR A 518 1.29 -9.05 -37.92
N LYS A 519 1.43 -9.72 -39.08
CA LYS A 519 0.29 -10.24 -39.85
C LYS A 519 -0.49 -11.30 -39.10
N ILE A 520 0.16 -12.33 -38.53
CA ILE A 520 -0.53 -13.38 -37.76
C ILE A 520 -1.17 -12.78 -36.49
N ALA A 521 -0.46 -11.91 -35.77
CA ALA A 521 -0.99 -11.25 -34.58
C ALA A 521 -2.16 -10.31 -34.90
N LEU A 522 -2.12 -9.59 -36.04
CA LEU A 522 -3.21 -8.74 -36.53
C LEU A 522 -4.41 -9.57 -37.00
N GLU A 523 -4.19 -10.63 -37.78
CA GLU A 523 -5.25 -11.54 -38.25
C GLU A 523 -5.96 -12.20 -37.04
N GLN A 524 -5.21 -12.59 -36.00
CA GLN A 524 -5.77 -13.16 -34.77
C GLN A 524 -6.44 -12.13 -33.84
N ALA A 525 -5.92 -10.90 -33.79
CA ALA A 525 -6.56 -9.80 -33.05
C ALA A 525 -7.88 -9.40 -33.72
N LEU A 526 -7.93 -9.42 -35.06
CA LEU A 526 -9.14 -9.16 -35.85
C LEU A 526 -10.19 -10.26 -35.69
N ASP A 527 -9.81 -11.54 -35.72
CA ASP A 527 -10.75 -12.65 -35.46
C ASP A 527 -11.33 -12.58 -34.04
N LYS A 528 -10.48 -12.38 -33.01
CA LYS A 528 -10.95 -12.23 -31.63
C LYS A 528 -11.78 -10.96 -31.39
N TRP A 529 -11.54 -9.89 -32.13
CA TRP A 529 -12.34 -8.66 -32.03
C TRP A 529 -13.72 -8.83 -32.69
N SER A 530 -13.80 -9.64 -33.74
CA SER A 530 -15.05 -10.01 -34.42
C SER A 530 -15.96 -10.86 -33.52
N ASP A 531 -15.36 -11.78 -32.76
CA ASP A 531 -16.06 -12.60 -31.74
C ASP A 531 -16.52 -11.80 -30.51
N LEU A 532 -16.02 -10.58 -30.31
CA LEU A 532 -16.40 -9.70 -29.20
C LEU A 532 -17.51 -8.69 -29.58
N GLN A 533 -17.83 -8.55 -30.86
CA GLN A 533 -18.92 -7.69 -31.37
C GLN A 533 -20.23 -8.46 -31.63
N THR A 534 -20.21 -9.77 -31.47
CA THR A 534 -21.41 -10.64 -31.44
C THR A 534 -21.72 -11.06 -30.02
#